data_AF-A0A928CDW6-F1
#
_entry.id   AF-A0A928CDW6-F1
#
_cell.length_a   1.000
_cell.length_b   1.000
_cell.length_c   1.000
_cell.angle_alpha   90.00
_cell.angle_beta   90.00
_cell.angle_gamma   90.00
#
_symmetry.space_group_name_H-M   'P 1'
#
loop_
_entity.id
_entity.type
_entity.pdbx_description
1 polymer ?
#
loop_
_entity_poly.entity_id
_entity_poly.type
_entity_poly.pdbx_seq_one_letter_code
_entity_poly.pdbx_strand_id
1 'polypeptide(L)'
;MILTLAVVAAFSSCKPDDDDPTNPDNNEKGTYVIASQGQFSNTTTNALLTAVSLDNGTVGMENGLVNDGATQWVFYGDKYLYALSYNQGNAGLTRSFIMDSDYNLKARSGEYAVRRFTTFGIYDDYVMTFS
;
A
#
# COMPACT_ATOMS: atom_id res chain seq x y z
N MET A 1 5.16 -18.91 -53.58
CA MET A 1 4.24 -18.33 -52.56
C MET A 1 3.94 -19.45 -51.59
N ILE A 2 4.29 -19.44 -50.31
CA ILE A 2 4.57 -18.36 -49.36
C ILE A 2 5.71 -18.85 -48.45
N LEU A 3 6.69 -17.98 -48.22
CA LEU A 3 7.79 -18.17 -47.27
C LEU A 3 7.26 -17.86 -45.87
N THR A 4 7.11 -18.87 -45.00
CA THR A 4 6.67 -18.65 -43.62
C THR A 4 7.89 -18.34 -42.75
N LEU A 5 8.00 -17.09 -42.31
CA LEU A 5 9.04 -16.61 -41.41
C LEU A 5 8.63 -16.95 -39.96
N ALA A 6 9.28 -17.94 -39.35
CA ALA A 6 9.12 -18.22 -37.92
C ALA A 6 10.00 -17.24 -37.12
N VAL A 7 9.38 -16.26 -36.47
CA VAL A 7 10.07 -15.39 -35.50
C VAL A 7 10.26 -16.19 -34.21
N VAL A 8 11.49 -16.62 -33.95
CA VAL A 8 11.88 -17.15 -32.65
C VAL A 8 12.14 -15.95 -31.74
N ALA A 9 11.22 -15.66 -30.83
CA ALA A 9 11.46 -14.72 -29.74
C ALA A 9 12.37 -15.41 -28.71
N ALA A 10 13.67 -15.13 -28.78
CA ALA A 10 14.59 -15.49 -27.72
C ALA A 10 14.42 -14.49 -26.57
N PHE A 11 13.77 -14.90 -25.49
CA PHE A 11 13.86 -14.17 -24.23
C PHE A 11 15.25 -14.46 -23.63
N SER A 12 16.19 -13.54 -23.79
CA SER A 12 17.41 -13.54 -22.98
C SER A 12 17.03 -13.13 -21.56
N SER A 13 16.72 -14.11 -20.71
CA SER A 13 16.74 -13.87 -19.27
C SER A 13 18.17 -13.59 -18.89
N CYS A 14 18.53 -12.31 -18.69
CA CYS A 14 19.73 -11.98 -17.94
C CYS A 14 19.58 -12.64 -16.57
N LYS A 15 20.44 -13.62 -16.27
CA LYS A 15 20.61 -14.07 -14.89
C LYS A 15 20.97 -12.83 -14.07
N PRO A 16 20.25 -12.52 -12.98
CA PRO A 16 20.87 -11.75 -11.92
C PRO A 16 21.96 -12.65 -11.36
N ASP A 17 23.17 -12.08 -11.28
CA ASP A 17 24.32 -12.68 -10.65
C ASP A 17 23.99 -13.19 -9.24
N ASP A 18 24.69 -14.24 -8.81
CA ASP A 18 24.67 -14.75 -7.43
C ASP A 18 25.16 -13.64 -6.48
N ASP A 19 24.25 -12.78 -6.03
CA ASP A 19 24.48 -11.93 -4.88
C ASP A 19 24.13 -12.74 -3.63
N ASP A 20 25.20 -13.17 -2.94
CA ASP A 20 25.26 -13.45 -1.51
C ASP A 20 24.18 -12.67 -0.74
N PRO A 21 23.39 -13.28 0.19
CA PRO A 21 22.38 -12.56 0.97
C PRO A 21 23.09 -11.59 1.90
N THR A 22 23.45 -10.46 1.31
CA THR A 22 24.06 -9.34 1.99
C THR A 22 22.92 -8.76 2.79
N ASN A 23 23.06 -8.89 4.11
CA ASN A 23 22.22 -8.24 5.10
C ASN A 23 21.83 -6.84 4.60
N PRO A 24 20.54 -6.50 4.48
CA PRO A 24 20.13 -5.23 3.89
C PRO A 24 20.85 -4.11 4.64
N ASP A 25 21.58 -3.28 3.90
CA ASP A 25 22.22 -2.12 4.48
C ASP A 25 21.12 -1.31 5.16
N ASN A 26 21.31 -0.93 6.43
CA ASN A 26 20.27 -0.27 7.25
C ASN A 26 19.88 1.13 6.73
N ASN A 27 20.44 1.54 5.58
CA ASN A 27 20.14 2.76 4.86
C ASN A 27 19.31 2.55 3.58
N GLU A 28 18.98 1.32 3.21
CA GLU A 28 18.06 1.06 2.11
C GLU A 28 16.65 1.49 2.52
N LYS A 29 16.03 2.34 1.68
CA LYS A 29 14.73 2.90 2.00
C LYS A 29 13.61 1.98 1.53
N GLY A 30 12.64 1.77 2.42
CA GLY A 30 11.54 0.86 2.16
C GLY A 30 10.63 1.34 1.03
N THR A 31 10.47 0.51 0.00
CA THR A 31 9.59 0.75 -1.16
C THR A 31 8.18 0.23 -0.94
N TYR A 32 8.01 -0.70 0.00
CA TYR A 32 6.73 -1.28 0.37
C TYR A 32 6.13 -0.56 1.57
N VAL A 33 4.82 -0.36 1.54
CA VAL A 33 4.06 0.17 2.67
C VAL A 33 3.17 -0.92 3.22
N ILE A 34 3.31 -1.21 4.50
CA ILE A 34 2.58 -2.25 5.22
C ILE A 34 1.68 -1.58 6.24
N ALA A 35 0.37 -1.78 6.11
CA ALA A 35 -0.57 -1.42 7.16
C ALA A 35 -0.48 -2.45 8.29
N SER A 36 -0.19 -1.97 9.50
CA SER A 36 0.01 -2.81 10.67
C SER A 36 -0.77 -2.27 11.87
N GLN A 37 -1.03 -3.16 12.82
CA GLN A 37 -1.66 -2.84 14.10
C GLN A 37 -0.85 -3.47 15.23
N GLY A 38 -0.68 -2.73 16.32
CA GLY A 38 -0.03 -3.20 17.54
C GLY A 38 -0.87 -2.89 18.77
N GLN A 39 -0.76 -3.71 19.80
CA GLN A 39 -1.43 -3.48 21.08
C GLN A 39 -0.43 -2.93 22.09
N PHE A 40 -0.64 -1.71 22.57
CA PHE A 40 0.18 -1.08 23.60
C PHE A 40 -0.69 -0.70 24.78
N SER A 41 -0.41 -1.27 25.95
CA SER A 41 -1.04 -0.90 27.23
C SER A 41 -2.57 -0.71 27.18
N ASN A 42 -3.26 -1.64 26.51
CA ASN A 42 -4.72 -1.71 26.32
C ASN A 42 -5.31 -0.87 25.18
N THR A 43 -4.49 -0.18 24.39
CA THR A 43 -4.91 0.54 23.17
C THR A 43 -4.38 -0.16 21.93
N THR A 44 -5.22 -0.30 20.91
CA THR A 44 -4.79 -0.72 19.58
C THR A 44 -4.32 0.50 18.81
N THR A 45 -3.06 0.47 18.38
CA THR A 45 -2.43 1.51 17.56
C THR A 45 -2.29 1.00 16.15
N ASN A 46 -2.83 1.74 15.19
CA ASN A 46 -2.65 1.47 13.78
C ASN A 46 -1.47 2.29 13.26
N ALA A 47 -0.62 1.71 12.43
CA ALA A 47 0.49 2.42 11.81
C ALA A 47 0.76 1.93 10.40
N LEU A 48 1.39 2.79 9.61
CA LEU A 48 1.99 2.41 8.35
C LEU A 48 3.49 2.22 8.55
N LEU A 49 3.98 1.04 8.18
CA LEU A 49 5.38 0.67 8.22
C LEU A 49 5.94 0.67 6.80
N THR A 50 7.23 0.93 6.67
CA THR A 50 7.96 0.77 5.40
C THR A 50 8.87 -0.45 5.46
N ALA A 51 8.95 -1.18 4.35
CA ALA A 51 9.83 -2.35 4.21
C ALA A 51 10.60 -2.27 2.89
N VAL A 52 11.86 -2.73 2.91
CA VAL A 52 12.73 -2.78 1.71
C VAL A 52 12.40 -3.99 0.84
N SER A 53 12.02 -5.10 1.47
CA SER A 53 11.61 -6.34 0.82
C SER A 53 10.37 -6.92 1.52
N LEU A 54 9.55 -7.65 0.77
CA LEU A 54 8.45 -8.46 1.32
C LEU A 54 8.88 -9.88 1.69
N ASP A 55 10.02 -10.34 1.15
CA ASP A 55 10.48 -11.71 1.33
C ASP A 55 11.45 -11.86 2.50
N ASN A 56 12.16 -10.78 2.85
CA ASN A 56 13.21 -10.79 3.87
C ASN A 56 13.23 -9.48 4.68
N GLY A 57 13.73 -9.55 5.92
CA GLY A 57 13.90 -8.41 6.83
C GLY A 57 12.90 -8.37 7.97
N THR A 58 12.98 -7.30 8.78
CA THR A 58 12.10 -7.08 9.95
C THR A 58 11.58 -5.65 9.92
N VAL A 59 10.28 -5.48 10.18
CA VAL A 59 9.66 -4.16 10.38
C VAL A 59 9.26 -3.99 11.85
N GLY A 60 9.54 -2.82 12.40
CA GLY A 60 9.18 -2.44 13.77
C GLY A 60 8.22 -1.26 13.78
N MET A 61 7.35 -1.19 14.79
CA MET A 61 6.42 -0.06 14.95
C MET A 61 7.08 1.24 15.42
N GLU A 62 8.33 1.19 15.90
CA GLU A 62 9.07 2.33 16.44
C GLU A 62 9.20 3.52 15.48
N ASN A 63 9.34 3.24 14.18
CA ASN A 63 9.44 4.24 13.11
C ASN A 63 8.17 4.30 12.25
N GLY A 64 7.10 3.63 12.69
CA GLY A 64 5.83 3.59 11.98
C GLY A 64 5.15 4.95 11.96
N LEU A 65 4.53 5.29 10.83
CA LEU A 65 3.65 6.45 10.75
C LEU A 65 2.31 6.11 11.40
N VAL A 66 2.16 6.51 12.66
CA VAL A 66 0.96 6.24 13.48
C VAL A 66 -0.28 6.91 12.88
N ASN A 67 -1.37 6.16 12.86
CA ASN A 67 -2.69 6.59 12.44
C ASN A 67 -3.80 5.83 13.19
N ASP A 68 -3.97 6.15 14.48
CA ASP A 68 -4.91 5.46 15.37
C ASP A 68 -6.37 5.50 14.91
N GLY A 69 -6.75 6.49 14.09
CA GLY A 69 -8.10 6.61 13.56
C GLY A 69 -8.41 5.65 12.41
N ALA A 70 -7.40 5.06 11.76
CA ALA A 70 -7.60 4.26 10.55
C ALA A 70 -8.31 2.92 10.87
N THR A 71 -9.50 2.75 10.33
CA THR A 71 -10.28 1.50 10.38
C THR A 71 -10.20 0.69 9.09
N GLN A 72 -9.82 1.32 7.97
CA GLN A 72 -9.66 0.65 6.69
C GLN A 72 -8.64 1.36 5.81
N TRP A 73 -7.99 0.59 4.95
CA TRP A 73 -6.98 1.05 4.00
C TRP A 73 -7.44 0.82 2.57
N VAL A 74 -7.33 1.84 1.73
CA VAL A 74 -7.64 1.75 0.29
C VAL A 74 -6.44 2.23 -0.49
N PHE A 75 -5.89 1.35 -1.32
CA PHE A 75 -4.81 1.71 -2.24
C PHE A 75 -5.42 2.12 -3.58
N TYR A 76 -5.08 3.32 -4.04
CA TYR A 76 -5.56 3.86 -5.31
C TYR A 76 -4.40 3.94 -6.31
N GLY A 77 -4.44 3.03 -7.29
CA GLY A 77 -3.37 2.88 -8.28
C GLY A 77 -2.04 2.56 -7.60
N ASP A 78 -0.98 3.24 -8.02
CA ASP A 78 0.38 3.18 -7.48
C ASP A 78 0.77 4.48 -6.74
N LYS A 79 -0.22 5.34 -6.42
CA LYS A 79 0.04 6.74 -6.01
C LYS A 79 -0.37 7.08 -4.59
N TYR A 80 -1.52 6.59 -4.15
CA TYR A 80 -2.12 7.04 -2.90
C TYR A 80 -2.60 5.88 -2.06
N LEU A 81 -2.22 5.91 -0.79
CA LEU A 81 -2.83 5.08 0.24
C LEU A 81 -3.78 5.95 1.04
N TYR A 82 -5.04 5.56 1.13
CA TYR A 82 -6.06 6.25 1.92
C TYR A 82 -6.31 5.47 3.21
N ALA A 83 -6.18 6.15 4.34
CA ALA A 83 -6.80 5.71 5.58
C ALA A 83 -8.24 6.21 5.63
N LEU A 84 -9.13 5.32 6.02
CA LEU A 84 -10.52 5.64 6.32
C LEU A 84 -10.72 5.46 7.82
N SER A 85 -11.26 6.48 8.47
CA SER A 85 -11.59 6.49 9.88
C SER A 85 -13.10 6.49 10.05
N TYR A 86 -13.63 5.46 10.68
CA TYR A 86 -15.05 5.39 11.01
C TYR A 86 -15.34 6.11 12.33
N ASN A 87 -16.20 7.12 12.27
CA ASN A 87 -16.68 7.84 13.45
C ASN A 87 -18.15 7.50 13.68
N GLN A 88 -18.46 6.65 14.65
CA GLN A 88 -19.85 6.24 14.91
C GLN A 88 -20.73 7.46 15.21
N GLY A 89 -21.83 7.62 14.46
CA GLY A 89 -22.76 8.75 14.60
C GLY A 89 -22.29 10.07 13.99
N ASN A 90 -21.10 10.13 13.38
CA ASN A 90 -20.53 11.30 12.73
C ASN A 90 -20.04 10.97 11.31
N ALA A 91 -19.65 11.99 10.53
CA ALA A 91 -18.99 11.74 9.26
C ALA A 91 -17.65 11.01 9.51
N GLY A 92 -17.35 10.00 8.69
CA GLY A 92 -16.03 9.39 8.66
C GLY A 92 -14.99 10.41 8.17
N LEU A 93 -13.71 10.09 8.36
CA LEU A 93 -12.61 10.92 7.88
C LEU A 93 -11.76 10.10 6.92
N THR A 94 -11.18 10.76 5.93
CA THR A 94 -10.15 10.16 5.10
C THR A 94 -8.92 11.04 5.02
N ARG A 95 -7.76 10.39 5.13
CA ARG A 95 -6.46 11.00 4.95
C ARG A 95 -5.66 10.16 3.97
N SER A 96 -4.93 10.83 3.08
CA SER A 96 -4.06 10.17 2.11
C SER A 96 -2.60 10.25 2.51
N PHE A 97 -1.85 9.23 2.11
CA PHE A 97 -0.44 9.05 2.34
C PHE A 97 0.26 8.86 1.00
N ILE A 98 1.47 9.41 0.91
CA ILE A 98 2.34 9.28 -0.25
C ILE A 98 3.73 8.91 0.21
N MET A 99 4.44 8.21 -0.66
CA MET A 99 5.88 8.08 -0.58
C MET A 99 6.50 9.22 -1.39
N ASP A 100 7.38 10.00 -0.77
CA ASP A 100 8.08 11.08 -1.48
C ASP A 100 9.26 10.55 -2.31
N SER A 101 9.93 11.44 -3.04
CA SER A 101 11.11 11.10 -3.86
C SER A 101 12.27 10.51 -3.07
N ASP A 102 12.29 10.76 -1.76
CA ASP A 102 13.28 10.25 -0.84
C ASP A 102 12.77 8.98 -0.14
N TYR A 103 11.74 8.30 -0.65
CA TYR A 103 11.16 7.08 -0.07
C TYR A 103 10.69 7.23 1.39
N ASN A 104 10.39 8.45 1.83
CA ASN A 104 9.79 8.66 3.14
C ASN A 104 8.27 8.63 2.99
N LEU A 105 7.64 7.79 3.80
CA LEU A 105 6.18 7.77 3.89
C LEU A 105 5.69 8.99 4.67
N LYS A 106 4.79 9.76 4.05
CA LYS A 106 4.27 11.01 4.63
C LYS A 106 2.76 11.10 4.47
N ALA A 107 2.11 11.63 5.51
CA ALA A 107 0.72 12.05 5.43
C ALA A 107 0.62 13.31 4.58
N ARG A 108 -0.35 13.35 3.65
CA ARG A 108 -0.65 14.58 2.90
C ARG A 108 -1.34 15.60 3.79
N SER A 109 -1.14 16.87 3.46
CA SER A 109 -1.93 17.96 4.03
C SER A 109 -3.33 17.92 3.41
N GLY A 110 -4.32 17.63 4.25
CA GLY A 110 -5.71 17.47 3.82
C GLY A 110 -6.34 16.25 4.46
N GLU A 111 -7.37 16.51 5.25
CA GLU A 111 -8.29 15.50 5.75
C GLU A 111 -9.67 15.85 5.20
N TYR A 112 -10.40 14.84 4.72
CA TYR A 112 -11.69 15.03 4.10
C TYR A 112 -12.75 14.27 4.87
N ALA A 113 -13.88 14.92 5.13
CA ALA A 113 -15.04 14.26 5.71
C ALA A 113 -15.69 13.35 4.66
N VAL A 114 -15.76 12.06 4.96
CA VAL A 114 -16.51 11.09 4.16
C VAL A 114 -17.89 10.93 4.79
N ARG A 115 -18.90 11.49 4.12
CA ARG A 115 -20.30 11.44 4.59
C ARG A 115 -21.03 10.18 4.12
N ARG A 116 -20.54 9.55 3.05
CA ARG A 116 -21.14 8.38 2.43
C ARG A 116 -20.07 7.59 1.68
N PHE A 117 -20.08 6.28 1.83
CA PHE A 117 -19.42 5.38 0.90
C PHE A 117 -20.49 4.82 -0.03
N THR A 118 -20.20 4.71 -1.31
CA THR A 118 -21.08 3.99 -2.24
C THR A 118 -20.20 3.08 -3.04
N THR A 119 -20.32 1.78 -2.80
CA THR A 119 -19.67 0.78 -3.64
C THR A 119 -20.57 0.46 -4.82
N PHE A 120 -19.97 0.20 -5.97
CA PHE A 120 -20.67 -0.22 -7.18
C PHE A 120 -20.10 -1.55 -7.66
N GLY A 121 -20.96 -2.38 -8.23
CA GLY A 121 -20.60 -3.67 -8.79
C GLY A 121 -21.52 -4.02 -9.95
N ILE A 122 -21.06 -4.91 -10.82
CA ILE A 122 -21.88 -5.44 -11.91
C ILE A 122 -22.42 -6.80 -11.47
N TYR A 123 -23.72 -7.02 -11.65
CA TYR A 123 -24.35 -8.32 -11.51
C TYR A 123 -25.19 -8.57 -12.75
N ASP A 124 -24.72 -9.52 -13.57
CA ASP A 124 -25.26 -9.78 -14.91
C ASP A 124 -25.26 -8.49 -15.77
N ASP A 125 -26.41 -8.08 -16.30
CA ASP A 125 -26.56 -6.84 -17.08
C ASP A 125 -26.84 -5.59 -16.22
N TYR A 126 -26.77 -5.68 -14.89
CA TYR A 126 -27.13 -4.59 -13.97
C TYR A 126 -25.93 -4.00 -13.23
N VAL A 127 -25.93 -2.67 -13.11
CA VAL A 127 -25.08 -1.97 -12.13
C VAL A 127 -25.82 -1.94 -10.79
N MET A 128 -25.24 -2.58 -9.78
CA MET A 128 -25.69 -2.49 -8.39
C MET A 128 -24.87 -1.46 -7.64
N THR A 129 -25.54 -0.68 -6.80
CA THR A 129 -24.89 0.26 -5.87
C THR A 129 -25.33 -0.04 -4.46
N PHE A 130 -24.39 -0.04 -3.50
CA PHE A 130 -24.67 -0.19 -2.08
C PHE A 130 -24.03 0.97 -1.32
N SER A 131 -24.78 1.60 -0.41
CA SER A 131 -24.31 2.77 0.36
C SER A 131 -24.60 2.65 1.84
#